data_AF-A0A6B3FR25-F1
#
_entry.id   AF-A0A6B3FR25-F1
#
_cell.length_a   1.000
_cell.length_b   1.000
_cell.length_c   1.000
_cell.angle_alpha   90.00
_cell.angle_beta   90.00
_cell.angle_gamma   90.00
#
_symmetry.space_group_name_H-M   'P 1'
#
loop_
_entity.id
_entity.type
_entity.pdbx_description
1 polymer ?
#
loop_
_entity_poly.entity_id
_entity_poly.type
_entity_poly.pdbx_seq_one_letter_code
_entity_poly.pdbx_strand_id
1 'polypeptide(L)'
;HPGMHSRLSEVVSGLRARTGLTGTDVSAEWFRRYLHHVVRPVLWLDAHGGVALEAHQQNTLVLLDPDGWPVGGRYRDNQGYYFRDS
;
A
#
# COMPACT_ATOMS: atom_id res chain seq x y z
N HIS A 1 3.95 -26.72 -13.85
CA HIS A 1 4.81 -25.75 -13.13
C HIS A 1 4.18 -25.46 -11.79
N PRO A 2 4.94 -25.38 -10.68
CA PRO A 2 4.40 -24.74 -9.49
C PRO A 2 3.97 -23.34 -9.92
N GLY A 3 2.69 -23.00 -9.71
CA GLY A 3 2.07 -21.81 -10.30
C GLY A 3 2.84 -20.54 -9.90
N MET A 4 3.01 -19.62 -10.85
CA MET A 4 3.53 -18.29 -10.51
C MET A 4 2.49 -17.58 -9.63
N HIS A 5 2.81 -17.41 -8.35
CA HIS A 5 2.02 -16.62 -7.43
C HIS A 5 2.68 -15.26 -7.22
N SER A 6 1.88 -14.20 -7.19
CA SER A 6 2.41 -12.88 -6.84
C SER A 6 2.78 -12.84 -5.36
N ARG A 7 3.75 -12.01 -4.98
CA ARG A 7 4.10 -11.80 -3.57
C ARG A 7 2.90 -11.35 -2.71
N LEU A 8 1.97 -10.60 -3.30
CA LEU A 8 0.72 -10.25 -2.62
C LEU A 8 -0.17 -11.47 -2.38
N SER A 9 -0.25 -12.40 -3.34
CA SER A 9 -0.98 -13.66 -3.18
C SER A 9 -0.39 -14.52 -2.06
N GLU A 10 0.94 -14.53 -1.90
CA GLU A 10 1.62 -15.21 -0.78
C GLU A 10 1.29 -14.55 0.57
N VAL A 11 1.31 -13.21 0.64
CA VAL A 11 0.94 -12.46 1.85
C VAL A 11 -0.51 -12.75 2.25
N VAL A 12 -1.45 -12.66 1.31
CA VAL A 12 -2.87 -12.94 1.57
C VAL A 12 -3.05 -14.40 2.01
N SER A 13 -2.36 -15.35 1.39
CA SER A 13 -2.43 -16.76 1.78
C SER A 13 -1.91 -17.00 3.20
N GLY A 14 -0.79 -16.38 3.57
CA GLY A 14 -0.25 -16.44 4.92
C GLY A 14 -1.18 -15.82 5.96
N LEU A 15 -1.80 -14.68 5.63
CA LEU A 15 -2.77 -14.02 6.50
C LEU A 15 -4.03 -14.88 6.72
N ARG A 16 -4.55 -15.52 5.67
CA ARG A 16 -5.65 -16.48 5.80
C ARG A 16 -5.30 -17.62 6.75
N ALA A 17 -4.11 -18.19 6.60
CA ALA A 17 -3.65 -19.29 7.46
C ALA A 17 -3.53 -18.87 8.94
N ARG A 18 -3.07 -17.64 9.22
CA ARG A 18 -2.93 -17.13 10.60
C ARG A 18 -4.24 -16.71 11.24
N THR A 19 -5.15 -16.13 10.47
CA THR A 19 -6.38 -15.51 11.00
C THR A 19 -7.62 -16.40 10.95
N GLY A 20 -7.61 -17.45 10.11
CA GLY A 20 -8.79 -18.28 9.86
C GLY A 20 -9.87 -17.59 9.03
N LEU A 21 -9.65 -16.35 8.57
CA LEU A 21 -10.60 -15.59 7.76
C LEU A 21 -10.65 -16.08 6.30
N THR A 22 -11.74 -15.75 5.62
CA THR A 22 -11.87 -16.06 4.19
C THR A 22 -10.89 -15.22 3.37
N GLY A 23 -10.59 -15.67 2.15
CA GLY A 23 -9.73 -14.90 1.25
C GLY A 23 -10.32 -13.53 0.89
N THR A 24 -11.64 -13.44 0.80
CA THR A 24 -12.36 -12.19 0.56
C THR A 24 -12.18 -11.23 1.74
N ASP A 25 -12.38 -11.70 2.97
CA ASP A 25 -12.26 -10.85 4.17
C ASP A 25 -10.83 -10.33 4.33
N VAL A 26 -9.83 -11.21 4.18
CA VAL A 26 -8.42 -10.83 4.25
C VAL A 26 -8.07 -9.82 3.16
N SER A 27 -8.52 -10.04 1.92
CA SER A 27 -8.21 -9.14 0.81
C SER A 27 -8.86 -7.76 1.00
N ALA A 28 -10.13 -7.73 1.45
CA ALA A 28 -10.84 -6.49 1.73
C ALA A 28 -10.16 -5.70 2.85
N GLU A 29 -9.79 -6.38 3.93
CA GLU A 29 -9.12 -5.74 5.07
C GLU A 29 -7.71 -5.26 4.70
N TRP A 30 -6.95 -6.05 3.94
CA TRP A 30 -5.63 -5.66 3.46
C TRP A 30 -5.73 -4.41 2.58
N PHE A 31 -6.69 -4.39 1.65
CA PHE A 31 -6.91 -3.24 0.78
C PHE A 31 -7.38 -2.01 1.55
N ARG A 32 -8.28 -2.17 2.52
CA ARG A 32 -8.72 -1.07 3.41
C ARG A 32 -7.54 -0.45 4.16
N ARG A 33 -6.65 -1.28 4.73
CA ARG A 33 -5.43 -0.81 5.41
C ARG A 33 -4.47 -0.15 4.43
N TYR A 34 -4.28 -0.70 3.24
CA TYR A 34 -3.49 -0.06 2.19
C TYR A 34 -4.01 1.34 1.84
N LEU A 35 -5.33 1.48 1.60
CA LEU A 35 -5.94 2.78 1.33
C LEU A 35 -5.71 3.76 2.49
N HIS A 36 -5.87 3.30 3.72
CA HIS A 36 -5.73 4.15 4.91
C HIS A 36 -4.29 4.57 5.18
N HIS A 37 -3.34 3.64 5.11
CA HIS A 37 -1.94 3.86 5.52
C HIS A 37 -1.03 4.30 4.38
N VAL A 38 -1.44 4.11 3.12
CA VAL A 38 -0.64 4.41 1.93
C VAL A 38 -1.34 5.45 1.05
N VAL A 39 -2.61 5.28 0.69
CA VAL A 39 -3.23 6.23 -0.27
C VAL A 39 -3.60 7.56 0.40
N ARG A 40 -4.26 7.50 1.56
CA ARG A 40 -4.76 8.69 2.25
C ARG A 40 -3.66 9.73 2.59
N PRO A 41 -2.46 9.37 3.07
CA PRO A 41 -1.40 10.35 3.33
C PRO A 41 -0.94 11.11 2.07
N VAL A 42 -0.87 10.45 0.92
CA VAL A 42 -0.48 11.08 -0.35
C VAL A 42 -1.52 12.11 -0.78
N LEU A 43 -2.80 11.76 -0.71
CA LEU A 43 -3.89 12.68 -1.03
C LEU A 43 -3.95 13.87 -0.05
N TRP A 44 -3.63 13.64 1.22
CA TRP A 44 -3.57 14.72 2.21
C TRP A 44 -2.43 15.70 1.91
N LEU A 45 -1.24 15.21 1.54
CA LEU A 45 -0.09 16.04 1.16
C LEU A 45 -0.39 16.94 -0.05
N ASP A 46 -1.09 16.42 -1.05
CA ASP A 46 -1.53 17.21 -2.20
C ASP A 46 -2.56 18.27 -1.77
N ALA A 47 -3.63 17.84 -1.10
CA ALA A 47 -4.75 18.71 -0.77
C ALA A 47 -4.44 19.80 0.26
N HIS A 48 -3.50 19.56 1.20
CA HIS A 48 -3.20 20.48 2.30
C HIS A 48 -1.79 21.06 2.24
N GLY A 49 -0.85 20.32 1.64
CA GLY A 49 0.55 20.72 1.54
C GLY A 49 0.94 21.27 0.17
N GLY A 50 0.09 21.12 -0.85
CA GLY A 50 0.42 21.46 -2.24
C GLY A 50 1.55 20.60 -2.82
N VAL A 51 1.83 19.45 -2.21
CA VAL A 51 2.91 18.53 -2.61
C VAL A 51 2.28 17.29 -3.26
N ALA A 52 2.30 17.25 -4.58
CA ALA A 52 1.96 16.06 -5.34
C ALA A 52 3.17 15.11 -5.40
N LEU A 53 2.96 13.85 -5.02
CA LEU A 53 3.95 12.79 -5.17
C LEU A 53 3.58 11.92 -6.38
N GLU A 54 4.57 11.53 -7.18
CA GLU A 54 4.39 10.51 -8.22
C GLU A 54 4.39 9.10 -7.57
N ALA A 55 3.38 8.83 -6.75
CA ALA A 55 3.24 7.60 -5.97
C ALA A 55 2.80 6.39 -6.82
N HIS A 56 3.39 6.20 -8.01
CA HIS A 56 3.17 5.00 -8.81
C HIS A 56 3.74 3.76 -8.10
N GLN A 57 3.39 2.57 -8.58
CA GLN A 57 3.72 1.31 -7.89
C GLN A 57 5.23 1.14 -7.63
N GLN A 58 6.10 1.56 -8.57
CA GLN A 58 7.56 1.48 -8.37
C GLN A 58 8.10 2.48 -7.32
N ASN A 59 7.38 3.56 -7.01
CA ASN A 59 7.78 4.61 -6.06
C ASN A 59 7.12 4.47 -4.70
N THR A 60 6.29 3.43 -4.52
CA THR A 60 5.57 3.16 -3.28
C THR A 60 6.08 1.89 -2.63
N LEU A 61 6.69 2.03 -1.45
CA LEU A 61 7.07 0.92 -0.59
C LEU A 61 6.00 0.74 0.50
N VAL A 62 5.23 -0.35 0.41
CA VAL A 62 4.25 -0.70 1.45
C VAL A 62 4.98 -1.37 2.61
N LEU A 63 4.88 -0.77 3.80
CA LEU A 63 5.39 -1.35 5.03
C LEU A 63 4.36 -2.33 5.58
N LEU A 64 4.77 -3.57 5.79
CA LEU A 64 3.96 -4.61 6.43
C LEU A 64 4.45 -4.86 7.85
N ASP A 65 3.53 -5.17 8.76
CA ASP A 65 3.88 -5.73 10.07
C ASP A 65 4.39 -7.20 9.93
N PRO A 66 4.87 -7.83 11.01
CA PRO A 66 5.34 -9.22 10.94
C PRO A 66 4.30 -10.23 10.44
N ASP A 67 3.01 -9.92 10.60
CA ASP A 67 1.91 -10.75 10.12
C ASP A 67 1.55 -10.48 8.67
N GLY A 68 2.07 -9.42 8.04
CA GLY A 68 1.82 -9.09 6.64
C GLY A 68 0.71 -8.06 6.41
N TRP A 69 0.21 -7.39 7.46
CA TRP A 69 -0.77 -6.32 7.31
C TRP A 69 -0.11 -4.98 6.97
N PRO A 70 -0.71 -4.15 6.08
CA PRO A 70 -0.21 -2.82 5.81
C PRO A 70 -0.29 -1.93 7.04
N VAL A 71 0.84 -1.33 7.41
CA VAL A 71 0.96 -0.40 8.54
C VAL A 71 1.54 0.96 8.15
N GLY A 72 1.99 1.12 6.90
CA GLY A 72 2.50 2.39 6.40
C GLY A 72 2.93 2.34 4.94
N GLY A 73 3.22 3.52 4.39
CA GLY A 73 3.87 3.69 3.09
C GLY A 73 5.14 4.53 3.22
N ARG A 74 6.17 4.21 2.44
CA ARG A 74 7.28 5.12 2.15
C ARG A 74 7.28 5.42 0.66
N TYR A 75 7.41 6.68 0.31
CA TYR A 75 7.47 7.15 -1.07
C TYR A 75 8.90 7.53 -1.39
N ARG A 76 9.34 7.16 -2.58
CA ARG A 76 10.67 7.48 -3.11
C ARG A 76 10.53 8.14 -4.47
N ASP A 77 11.68 8.58 -4.97
CA ASP A 77 11.83 9.35 -6.20
C ASP A 77 11.30 10.77 -6.06
N ASN A 78 12.21 11.66 -5.68
CA ASN A 78 11.94 13.08 -5.44
C ASN A 78 12.20 13.94 -6.68
N GLN A 79 12.38 13.36 -7.87
CA GLN A 79 12.60 14.11 -9.11
C GLN A 79 11.30 14.74 -9.66
N GLY A 80 10.16 14.58 -8.98
CA GLY A 80 8.84 15.03 -9.46
C GLY A 80 7.89 15.59 -8.41
N TYR A 81 8.36 16.28 -7.35
CA TYR A 81 7.44 17.12 -6.56
C TYR A 81 7.20 18.42 -7.33
N TYR A 82 5.96 18.63 -7.76
CA TYR A 82 5.54 19.87 -8.40
C TYR A 82 4.89 20.74 -7.33
N PHE A 83 5.45 21.93 -7.08
CA PHE A 83 4.70 22.98 -6.41
C PHE A 83 3.63 23.44 -7.40
N ARG A 84 2.36 23.37 -7.02
CA ARG A 84 1.29 23.95 -7.82
C ARG A 84 1.37 25.48 -7.63
N ASP A 85 1.79 26.20 -8.67
CA ASP A 85 1.62 27.65 -8.72
C ASP A 85 0.11 27.96 -8.65
N SER A 86 -0.22 28.87 -7.74
CA SER A 86 -1.57 29.41 -7.48
C SER A 86 -2.06 30.31 -8.60
#